data_AF-A0A397JJ05-F1
#
_entry.id   AF-A0A397JJ05-F1
#
_cell.length_a   1.000
_cell.length_b   1.000
_cell.length_c   1.000
_cell.angle_alpha   90.00
_cell.angle_beta   90.00
_cell.angle_gamma   90.00
#
_symmetry.space_group_name_H-M   'P 1'
#
loop_
_entity.id
_entity.type
_entity.pdbx_description
1 polymer ?
#
loop_
_entity_poly.entity_id
_entity_poly.type
_entity_poly.pdbx_seq_one_letter_code
_entity_poly.pdbx_strand_id
1 'polypeptide(L)'
;MIHVTKENFLTLKTALRQCLPLIRYFHITNIEIYDKIKPYKKILNKQLREDMNQYSFVPDRPVRSTILPPRSILIIELPPRTNEPKESFSNIISEDHAAEISSWIGRKKTVYSTTNAAYKFE
;
A
#
# COMPACT_ATOMS: atom_id res chain seq x y z
N MET A 1 6.13 -12.77 -20.64
CA MET A 1 5.28 -13.36 -19.59
C MET A 1 6.13 -13.47 -18.33
N ILE A 2 5.87 -12.68 -17.29
CA ILE A 2 6.70 -12.69 -16.07
C ILE A 2 6.41 -14.00 -15.34
N HIS A 3 7.34 -14.95 -15.38
CA HIS A 3 7.17 -16.24 -14.74
C HIS A 3 7.33 -16.06 -13.23
N VAL A 4 6.24 -16.05 -12.48
CA VAL A 4 6.29 -15.91 -11.02
C VAL A 4 6.72 -17.25 -10.41
N THR A 5 7.99 -17.36 -10.03
CA THR A 5 8.56 -18.54 -9.38
C THR A 5 8.11 -18.64 -7.91
N LYS A 6 8.26 -19.83 -7.31
CA LYS A 6 8.00 -20.02 -5.87
C LYS A 6 8.89 -19.11 -5.01
N GLU A 7 10.12 -18.89 -5.43
CA GLU A 7 11.08 -18.02 -4.75
C GLU A 7 10.63 -16.57 -4.74
N ASN A 8 10.11 -16.06 -5.86
CA ASN A 8 9.56 -14.69 -5.93
C ASN A 8 8.44 -14.47 -4.90
N PHE A 9 7.57 -15.46 -4.71
CA PHE A 9 6.51 -15.40 -3.69
C PHE A 9 7.06 -15.40 -2.26
N LEU A 10 8.13 -16.15 -1.99
CA LEU A 10 8.75 -16.18 -0.67
C LEU A 10 9.43 -14.84 -0.36
N THR A 11 10.18 -14.29 -1.31
CA THR A 11 10.80 -12.97 -1.19
C THR A 11 9.74 -11.90 -0.96
N LEU A 12 8.67 -11.90 -1.75
CA LEU A 12 7.54 -10.96 -1.58
C LEU A 12 6.88 -11.10 -0.21
N LYS A 13 6.62 -12.33 0.25
CA LYS A 13 6.02 -12.59 1.56
C LYS A 13 6.89 -12.04 2.69
N THR A 14 8.20 -12.24 2.60
CA THR A 14 9.15 -11.75 3.61
C THR A 14 9.24 -10.22 3.60
N ALA A 15 9.35 -9.61 2.41
CA ALA A 15 9.42 -8.15 2.26
C ALA A 15 8.15 -7.45 2.77
N LEU A 16 6.98 -8.02 2.52
CA LEU A 16 5.70 -7.45 2.95
C LEU A 16 5.28 -7.86 4.36
N ARG A 17 6.05 -8.68 5.07
CA ARG A 17 5.63 -9.27 6.36
C ARG A 17 5.18 -8.24 7.37
N GLN A 18 5.87 -7.10 7.46
CA GLN A 18 5.54 -6.01 8.39
C GLN A 18 4.39 -5.13 7.90
N CYS A 19 4.15 -5.09 6.59
CA CYS A 19 3.11 -4.27 5.98
C CYS A 19 1.75 -4.97 5.94
N LEU A 20 1.72 -6.31 5.79
CA LEU A 20 0.48 -7.09 5.71
C LEU A 20 -0.48 -6.85 6.91
N PRO A 21 -0.02 -6.81 8.18
CA PRO A 21 -0.89 -6.54 9.32
C PRO A 21 -1.49 -5.12 9.34
N LEU A 22 -0.92 -4.19 8.57
CA LEU A 22 -1.37 -2.79 8.50
C LEU A 22 -2.50 -2.59 7.46
N ILE A 23 -2.82 -3.61 6.68
CA ILE A 23 -3.86 -3.58 5.66
C ILE A 23 -5.23 -3.82 6.31
N ARG A 24 -6.19 -2.94 6.00
CA ARG A 24 -7.57 -3.02 6.51
C ARG A 24 -8.44 -3.98 5.70
N TYR A 25 -8.13 -5.26 5.71
CA TYR A 25 -8.82 -6.26 4.88
C TYR A 25 -10.35 -6.25 5.02
N PHE A 26 -10.87 -6.03 6.24
CA PHE A 26 -12.30 -6.00 6.55
C PHE A 26 -13.05 -4.75 6.07
N HIS A 27 -12.31 -3.76 5.53
CA HIS A 27 -12.88 -2.58 4.89
C HIS A 27 -12.79 -2.65 3.36
N ILE A 28 -12.29 -3.74 2.80
CA ILE A 28 -12.17 -3.96 1.35
C ILE A 28 -13.43 -4.67 0.86
N THR A 29 -13.93 -4.25 -0.29
CA THR A 29 -15.13 -4.86 -0.88
C THR A 29 -14.85 -6.30 -1.35
N ASN A 30 -15.88 -7.15 -1.37
CA ASN A 30 -15.73 -8.55 -1.82
C ASN A 30 -15.20 -8.65 -3.27
N ILE A 31 -15.61 -7.71 -4.14
CA ILE A 31 -15.13 -7.63 -5.53
C ILE A 31 -13.62 -7.40 -5.55
N GLU A 32 -13.12 -6.43 -4.79
CA GLU A 32 -11.69 -6.15 -4.72
C GLU A 32 -10.88 -7.26 -4.05
N ILE A 33 -11.45 -7.95 -3.05
CA ILE A 33 -10.82 -9.14 -2.48
C ILE A 33 -10.63 -10.20 -3.56
N TYR A 34 -11.67 -10.44 -4.37
CA TYR A 34 -11.62 -11.45 -5.42
C TYR A 34 -10.63 -11.09 -6.54
N ASP A 35 -10.65 -9.85 -7.02
CA ASP A 35 -9.85 -9.44 -8.18
C ASP A 35 -8.40 -9.13 -7.80
N LYS A 36 -8.20 -8.44 -6.68
CA LYS A 36 -6.89 -7.86 -6.31
C LYS A 36 -6.15 -8.68 -5.26
N ILE A 37 -6.85 -9.34 -4.32
CA ILE A 37 -6.20 -10.02 -3.18
C ILE A 37 -6.04 -11.52 -3.44
N LYS A 38 -7.05 -12.18 -4.01
CA LYS A 38 -7.06 -13.62 -4.30
C LYS A 38 -5.82 -14.10 -5.08
N PRO A 39 -5.27 -13.38 -6.08
CA PRO A 39 -4.07 -13.83 -6.80
C PRO A 39 -2.85 -13.99 -5.88
N TYR A 40 -2.75 -13.15 -4.85
CA TYR A 40 -1.65 -13.14 -3.89
C TYR A 40 -1.96 -13.95 -2.64
N LYS A 41 -3.06 -14.74 -2.61
CA LYS A 41 -3.48 -15.45 -1.40
C LYS A 41 -2.32 -16.15 -0.70
N LYS A 42 -1.39 -16.78 -1.44
CA LYS A 42 -0.21 -17.52 -0.93
C LYS A 42 0.65 -16.76 0.08
N ILE A 43 0.74 -15.43 0.01
CA ILE A 43 1.54 -14.63 0.97
C ILE A 43 0.80 -14.31 2.27
N LEU A 44 -0.55 -14.38 2.26
CA LEU A 44 -1.39 -14.06 3.42
C LEU A 44 -1.34 -15.16 4.47
N ASN A 45 -1.51 -14.82 5.74
CA ASN A 45 -1.67 -15.79 6.82
C ASN A 45 -2.95 -16.64 6.58
N LYS A 46 -2.89 -17.95 6.88
CA LYS A 46 -4.04 -18.85 6.73
C LYS A 46 -5.25 -18.38 7.55
N GLN A 47 -5.02 -17.94 8.79
CA GLN A 47 -6.08 -17.44 9.69
C GLN A 47 -6.77 -16.21 9.09
N LEU A 48 -5.99 -15.26 8.57
CA LEU A 48 -6.52 -14.07 7.92
C LEU A 48 -7.41 -14.40 6.71
N ARG A 49 -7.00 -15.37 5.88
CA ARG A 49 -7.81 -15.79 4.73
C ARG A 49 -9.15 -16.38 5.17
N GLU A 50 -9.14 -17.21 6.22
CA GLU A 50 -10.35 -17.83 6.75
C GLU A 50 -11.28 -16.77 7.33
N ASP A 51 -10.74 -15.87 8.13
CA ASP A 51 -11.50 -14.77 8.76
C ASP A 51 -12.11 -13.84 7.70
N MET A 52 -11.37 -13.50 6.64
CA MET A 52 -11.89 -12.70 5.52
C MET A 52 -13.04 -13.40 4.81
N ASN A 53 -12.89 -14.70 4.52
CA ASN A 53 -13.97 -15.47 3.91
C ASN A 53 -15.18 -15.53 4.83
N GLN A 54 -15.01 -15.84 6.12
CA GLN A 54 -16.10 -15.88 7.09
C GLN A 54 -16.82 -14.53 7.18
N TYR A 55 -16.06 -13.43 7.29
CA TYR A 55 -16.60 -12.09 7.38
C TYR A 55 -17.41 -11.68 6.14
N SER A 56 -17.05 -12.21 4.96
CA SER A 56 -17.83 -11.97 3.73
C SER A 56 -19.23 -12.61 3.74
N PHE A 57 -19.42 -13.71 4.49
CA PHE A 57 -20.71 -14.42 4.61
C PHE A 57 -21.48 -14.04 5.86
N VAL A 58 -20.77 -13.82 6.98
CA VAL A 58 -21.34 -13.56 8.31
C VAL A 58 -20.47 -12.51 9.02
N PRO A 59 -20.71 -11.21 8.77
CA PRO A 59 -19.88 -10.12 9.30
C PRO A 59 -20.00 -9.96 10.83
N ASP A 60 -21.14 -10.35 11.41
CA ASP A 60 -21.40 -10.19 12.86
C ASP A 60 -20.65 -11.19 13.74
N ARG A 61 -19.99 -12.19 13.12
CA ARG A 61 -19.27 -13.22 13.87
C ARG A 61 -17.87 -12.73 14.21
N PRO A 62 -17.39 -12.94 15.46
CA PRO A 62 -16.03 -12.58 15.82
C PRO A 62 -15.01 -13.30 14.93
N VAL A 63 -13.98 -12.56 14.54
CA VAL A 63 -12.81 -13.05 13.80
C VAL A 63 -11.59 -13.07 14.71
N ARG A 64 -10.61 -13.93 14.39
CA ARG A 64 -9.37 -14.02 15.17
C ARG A 64 -8.33 -12.96 14.75
N SER A 65 -8.42 -12.50 13.52
CA SER A 65 -7.53 -11.47 12.96
C SER A 65 -7.88 -10.10 13.53
N THR A 66 -6.85 -9.29 13.75
CA THR A 66 -7.02 -7.90 14.22
C THR A 66 -7.79 -7.09 13.17
N ILE A 67 -8.96 -6.58 13.55
CA ILE A 67 -9.70 -5.61 12.75
C ILE A 67 -9.14 -4.23 13.08
N LEU A 68 -8.51 -3.60 12.08
CA LEU A 68 -8.04 -2.22 12.20
C LEU A 68 -9.22 -1.26 12.07
N PRO A 69 -9.30 -0.20 12.89
CA PRO A 69 -10.40 0.76 12.84
C PRO A 69 -10.42 1.53 11.51
N PRO A 70 -11.60 2.01 11.04
CA PRO A 70 -11.69 2.89 9.89
C PRO A 70 -10.71 4.07 10.00
N ARG A 71 -10.17 4.53 8.86
CA ARG A 71 -9.42 5.80 8.88
C ARG A 71 -10.43 6.92 9.10
N SER A 72 -10.24 7.74 10.13
CA SER A 72 -10.89 9.04 10.20
C SER A 72 -10.42 9.85 9.00
N ILE A 73 -11.33 10.14 8.07
CA ILE A 73 -11.07 11.14 7.04
C ILE A 73 -11.14 12.48 7.78
N LEU A 74 -9.99 12.96 8.25
CA LEU A 74 -9.88 14.37 8.54
C LEU A 74 -9.99 15.07 7.19
N ILE A 75 -11.15 15.68 6.95
CA ILE A 75 -11.28 16.72 5.93
C ILE A 75 -10.50 17.91 6.49
N ILE A 76 -9.18 17.81 6.48
CA ILE A 76 -8.35 19.00 6.49
C ILE A 76 -8.61 19.60 5.11
N GLU A 77 -9.24 20.76 5.06
CA GLU A 77 -9.09 21.62 3.89
C GLU A 77 -7.59 21.80 3.72
N LEU A 78 -7.02 21.02 2.80
CA LEU A 78 -5.64 21.17 2.42
C LEU A 78 -5.51 22.63 1.96
N PRO A 79 -4.51 23.37 2.47
CA PRO A 79 -4.33 24.73 2.03
C PRO A 79 -4.29 24.75 0.50
N PRO A 80 -4.90 25.78 -0.13
CA PRO A 80 -4.90 25.89 -1.58
C PRO A 80 -3.47 25.73 -2.10
N ARG A 81 -3.31 25.01 -3.22
CA ARG A 81 -2.03 24.87 -3.93
C ARG A 81 -1.58 26.24 -4.41
N THR A 82 -0.98 27.03 -3.53
CA THR A 82 -0.27 28.24 -3.88
C THR A 82 1.16 27.87 -4.22
N ASN A 83 1.65 28.31 -5.38
CA ASN A 83 3.03 28.15 -5.86
C ASN A 83 4.05 28.94 -5.04
N GLU A 84 3.80 29.17 -3.75
CA GLU A 84 4.77 29.81 -2.89
C GLU A 84 5.91 28.82 -2.62
N PRO A 85 7.16 29.28 -2.66
CA PRO A 85 8.31 28.43 -2.39
C PRO A 85 8.30 28.06 -0.90
N LYS A 86 7.64 26.95 -0.56
CA LYS A 86 7.83 26.28 0.73
C LYS A 86 9.17 25.58 0.71
N GLU A 87 9.96 25.82 1.75
CA GLU A 87 11.31 25.24 1.95
C GLU A 87 11.34 23.69 1.97
N SER A 88 10.18 23.04 2.06
CA SER A 88 10.02 21.58 1.89
C SER A 88 8.59 21.20 1.49
N PHE A 89 8.42 20.32 0.50
CA PHE A 89 7.11 19.79 0.08
C PHE A 89 6.55 18.70 1.05
N SER A 90 7.35 18.21 1.99
CA SER A 90 6.91 17.21 2.97
C SER A 90 7.69 17.26 4.27
N ASN A 91 7.02 16.97 5.38
CA ASN A 91 7.64 16.77 6.71
C ASN A 91 7.99 15.30 6.97
N ILE A 92 7.63 14.38 6.06
CA ILE A 92 7.75 12.92 6.26
C ILE A 92 8.77 12.31 5.31
N ILE A 93 8.82 12.79 4.06
CA ILE A 93 9.73 12.27 3.03
C ILE A 93 10.76 13.35 2.65
N SER A 94 12.01 12.94 2.47
CA SER A 94 13.07 13.81 1.96
C SER A 94 13.01 13.92 0.44
N GLU A 95 13.79 14.85 -0.12
CA GLU A 95 13.91 15.01 -1.56
C GLU A 95 14.52 13.77 -2.25
N ASP A 96 15.40 13.05 -1.56
CA ASP A 96 15.93 11.75 -2.02
C ASP A 96 14.83 10.69 -2.13
N HIS A 97 13.96 10.60 -1.11
CA HIS A 97 12.81 9.69 -1.15
C HIS A 97 11.86 10.04 -2.30
N ALA A 98 11.64 11.34 -2.54
CA ALA A 98 10.82 11.79 -3.66
C ALA A 98 11.45 11.47 -5.02
N ALA A 99 12.77 11.61 -5.16
CA ALA A 99 13.49 11.23 -6.36
C ALA A 99 13.42 9.72 -6.63
N GLU A 100 13.52 8.89 -5.59
CA GLU A 100 13.37 7.44 -5.68
C GLU A 100 11.95 7.03 -6.10
N ILE A 101 10.93 7.60 -5.47
CA ILE A 101 9.52 7.36 -5.85
C ILE A 101 9.27 7.81 -7.29
N SER A 102 9.79 8.98 -7.69
CA SER A 102 9.74 9.45 -9.08
C SER A 102 10.32 8.45 -10.07
N SER A 103 11.43 7.81 -9.71
CA SER A 103 12.08 6.80 -10.55
C SER A 103 11.25 5.53 -10.66
N TRP A 104 10.58 5.11 -9.58
CA TRP A 104 9.66 3.97 -9.62
C TRP A 104 8.45 4.25 -10.51
N ILE A 105 7.84 5.43 -10.38
CA ILE A 105 6.72 5.86 -11.25
C ILE A 105 7.17 5.89 -12.72
N GLY A 106 8.33 6.49 -12.98
CA GLY A 106 8.93 6.59 -14.31
C GLY A 106 9.54 5.29 -14.85
N ARG A 107 9.52 4.20 -14.08
CA ARG A 107 10.15 2.90 -14.41
C ARG A 107 11.62 3.03 -14.84
N LYS A 108 12.37 3.95 -14.23
CA LYS A 108 13.80 4.14 -14.51
C LYS A 108 14.64 3.06 -13.82
N LYS A 109 15.72 2.62 -14.47
CA LYS A 109 16.72 1.71 -13.89
C LYS A 109 17.63 2.41 -12.88
N THR A 110 17.87 3.70 -13.08
CA THR A 110 18.69 4.55 -12.20
C THR A 110 17.79 5.56 -11.51
N VAL A 111 18.08 5.84 -10.24
CA VAL A 111 17.37 6.86 -9.47
C VAL A 111 17.62 8.23 -10.12
N TYR A 112 16.59 9.08 -10.19
CA TYR A 112 16.75 10.46 -10.62
C TYR A 112 17.61 11.19 -9.59
N SER A 113 18.43 12.13 -10.03
CA SER A 113 18.98 13.12 -9.10
C SER A 113 17.84 13.97 -8.55
N THR A 114 17.98 14.45 -7.31
CA THR A 114 17.01 15.36 -6.66
C THR A 114 16.63 16.55 -7.54
N THR A 115 17.55 17.02 -8.39
CA THR A 115 17.36 18.14 -9.31
C THR A 115 16.76 17.80 -10.68
N ASN A 116 16.58 16.52 -11.02
CA ASN A 116 16.11 16.08 -12.35
C ASN A 116 14.93 15.08 -12.26
N ALA A 117 14.15 15.16 -11.18
CA ALA A 117 12.94 14.35 -11.05
C ALA A 117 11.88 14.83 -12.05
N ALA A 118 11.34 13.90 -12.84
CA ALA A 118 10.29 14.19 -13.82
C ALA A 118 8.92 14.52 -13.17
N TYR A 119 8.79 14.27 -11.87
CA TYR A 119 7.57 14.50 -11.10
C TYR A 119 7.89 15.43 -9.93
N LYS A 120 7.01 16.42 -9.73
CA LYS A 120 7.09 17.33 -8.59
C LYS A 120 6.09 16.86 -7.54
N PHE A 121 6.57 16.69 -6.30
CA PHE A 121 5.73 16.44 -5.14
C PHE A 121 5.41 17.76 -4.47
N GLU A 122 4.18 17.92 -4.00
CA GLU A 122 3.64 19.12 -3.37
C GLU A 122 2.93 18.74 -2.07
#